data_AF-A0A2V9Z6E3-F1
#
_entry.id   AF-A0A2V9Z6E3-F1
#
_cell.length_a   1.000
_cell.length_b   1.000
_cell.length_c   1.000
_cell.angle_alpha   90.00
_cell.angle_beta   90.00
_cell.angle_gamma   90.00
#
_symmetry.space_group_name_H-M   'P 1'
#
loop_
_entity.id
_entity.type
_entity.pdbx_description
1 polymer ?
#
loop_
_entity_poly.entity_id
_entity_poly.type
_entity_poly.pdbx_seq_one_letter_code
_entity_poly.pdbx_strand_id
1 'polypeptide(L)'
;MSDFSIGVDLGGTNLRIAAVDQDGRLIEKVTLGTKVALGRSRVVDDMCDAVLHMSEKYCNSSNLVGIGIGVPGIIDMETGMVRESPNLPGWSDYPVRAEIESRLGTRVLLENDANAAAFGEKWLGGR
;
A
#
# COMPACT_ATOMS: atom_id res chain seq x y z
N MET A 1 -13.47 -17.84 -9.71
CA MET A 1 -12.88 -16.93 -8.71
C MET A 1 -13.02 -15.53 -9.26
N SER A 2 -13.50 -14.57 -8.45
CA SER A 2 -13.47 -13.15 -8.81
C SER A 2 -12.05 -12.60 -8.63
N ASP A 3 -11.66 -11.62 -9.45
CA ASP A 3 -10.37 -10.95 -9.26
C ASP A 3 -10.51 -9.82 -8.24
N PHE A 4 -9.47 -9.63 -7.43
CA PHE A 4 -9.40 -8.51 -6.49
C PHE A 4 -7.97 -7.98 -6.39
N SER A 5 -7.83 -6.72 -5.99
CA SER A 5 -6.55 -6.08 -5.70
C SER A 5 -6.53 -5.57 -4.26
N ILE A 6 -5.34 -5.43 -3.69
CA ILE A 6 -5.15 -4.79 -2.39
C ILE A 6 -4.49 -3.42 -2.60
N GLY A 7 -5.16 -2.37 -2.13
CA GLY A 7 -4.61 -1.02 -2.09
C GLY A 7 -4.18 -0.65 -0.67
N VAL A 8 -3.05 0.04 -0.55
CA VAL A 8 -2.55 0.57 0.71
C VAL A 8 -2.37 2.09 0.57
N ASP A 9 -2.83 2.83 1.58
CA ASP A 9 -2.57 4.27 1.75
C ASP A 9 -1.79 4.44 3.06
N LEU A 10 -0.49 4.70 2.93
CA LEU A 10 0.43 4.89 4.05
C LEU A 10 0.50 6.39 4.37
N GLY A 11 -0.20 6.84 5.41
CA GLY A 11 -0.06 8.20 5.94
C GLY A 11 0.85 8.27 7.16
N GLY A 12 1.24 9.49 7.56
CA GLY A 12 2.00 9.71 8.80
C GLY A 12 1.25 9.34 10.08
N THR A 13 -0.09 9.33 10.03
CA THR A 13 -0.96 9.02 11.19
C THR A 13 -1.70 7.70 11.04
N ASN A 14 -2.16 7.40 9.83
CA ASN A 14 -2.99 6.24 9.56
C ASN A 14 -2.41 5.43 8.42
N LEU A 15 -2.50 4.11 8.55
CA LEU A 15 -2.21 3.14 7.52
C LEU A 15 -3.54 2.47 7.16
N ARG A 16 -3.97 2.62 5.91
CA ARG A 16 -5.24 2.06 5.43
C ARG A 16 -4.94 0.98 4.40
N ILE A 17 -5.59 -0.17 4.54
CA ILE A 17 -5.48 -1.29 3.60
C ILE A 17 -6.89 -1.66 3.17
N ALA A 18 -7.10 -1.83 1.88
CA ALA A 18 -8.39 -2.15 1.31
C ALA A 18 -8.28 -3.22 0.22
N ALA A 19 -9.14 -4.23 0.28
CA ALA A 19 -9.39 -5.13 -0.83
C ALA A 19 -10.50 -4.54 -1.70
N VAL A 20 -10.28 -4.48 -3.01
CA VAL A 20 -11.24 -3.96 -3.99
C VAL A 20 -11.41 -4.94 -5.14
N ASP A 21 -12.63 -5.04 -5.67
CA ASP A 21 -12.90 -5.82 -6.88
C ASP A 21 -12.46 -5.05 -8.15
N GLN A 22 -12.58 -5.70 -9.30
CA GLN A 22 -12.25 -5.14 -10.62
C GLN A 22 -13.10 -3.92 -11.04
N ASP A 23 -14.25 -3.69 -10.40
CA ASP A 23 -15.10 -2.52 -10.63
C ASP A 23 -14.78 -1.39 -9.63
N GLY A 24 -13.75 -1.58 -8.78
CA GLY A 24 -13.36 -0.67 -7.72
C GLY A 24 -14.30 -0.68 -6.51
N ARG A 25 -15.17 -1.69 -6.37
CA ARG A 25 -16.02 -1.81 -5.18
C ARG A 25 -15.19 -2.33 -4.01
N LEU A 26 -15.41 -1.71 -2.85
CA LEU A 26 -14.76 -2.11 -1.62
C LEU A 26 -15.28 -3.48 -1.14
N ILE A 27 -14.37 -4.44 -0.99
CA ILE A 27 -14.64 -5.76 -0.40
C ILE A 27 -14.44 -5.68 1.12
N GLU A 28 -13.29 -5.16 1.56
CA GLU A 28 -12.94 -5.00 2.97
C GLU A 28 -11.96 -3.84 3.14
N LYS A 29 -12.00 -3.17 4.29
CA LYS A 29 -11.02 -2.16 4.69
C LYS A 29 -10.60 -2.34 6.14
N VAL A 30 -9.30 -2.23 6.40
CA VAL A 30 -8.74 -2.08 7.74
C VAL A 30 -8.00 -0.75 7.84
N THR A 31 -8.00 -0.16 9.04
CA THR A 31 -7.24 1.05 9.34
C THR A 31 -6.46 0.83 10.62
N LEU A 32 -5.15 1.07 10.56
CA LEU A 32 -4.21 0.95 11.65
C LEU A 32 -3.61 2.34 11.93
N GLY A 33 -3.17 2.58 13.17
CA GLY A 33 -2.36 3.76 13.46
C GLY A 33 -0.94 3.56 12.94
N THR A 34 -0.39 4.56 12.24
CA THR A 34 1.01 4.54 11.78
C THR A 34 1.92 4.77 12.97
N LYS A 35 2.59 3.71 13.44
CA LYS A 35 3.46 3.76 14.62
C LYS A 35 4.85 4.32 14.30
N VAL A 36 4.91 5.54 13.76
CA VAL A 36 6.16 6.19 13.33
C VAL A 36 7.23 6.25 14.42
N ALA A 37 6.81 6.38 15.69
CA ALA A 37 7.71 6.39 16.85
C ALA A 37 8.44 5.04 17.08
N LEU A 38 7.91 3.94 16.56
CA LEU A 38 8.53 2.60 16.63
C LEU A 38 9.47 2.33 15.44
N GLY A 39 9.63 3.29 14.53
CA GLY A 39 10.54 3.22 13.39
C GLY A 39 9.92 2.63 12.13
N ARG A 40 10.56 2.92 10.98
CA ARG A 40 10.08 2.53 9.65
C ARG A 40 9.86 1.03 9.47
N SER A 41 10.75 0.19 10.01
CA SER A 41 10.61 -1.26 9.89
C SER A 41 9.31 -1.76 10.53
N ARG A 42 8.94 -1.25 11.71
CA ARG A 42 7.66 -1.62 12.35
C ARG A 42 6.46 -1.21 11.52
N VAL A 43 6.50 -0.03 10.90
CA VAL A 43 5.42 0.44 10.01
C VAL A 43 5.29 -0.46 8.79
N VAL A 44 6.42 -0.85 8.19
CA VAL A 44 6.44 -1.79 7.06
C VAL A 44 5.93 -3.17 7.49
N ASP A 45 6.32 -3.66 8.67
CA ASP A 45 5.83 -4.94 9.21
C ASP A 45 4.31 -4.90 9.45
N ASP A 46 3.79 -3.87 10.16
CA ASP A 46 2.35 -3.67 10.39
C ASP A 46 1.55 -3.68 9.09
N MET A 47 2.09 -3.08 8.03
CA MET A 47 1.49 -3.05 6.71
C MET A 47 1.53 -4.41 6.02
N CYS A 48 2.68 -5.07 6.01
CA CYS A 48 2.83 -6.36 5.36
C CYS A 48 1.96 -7.43 6.03
N ASP A 49 1.91 -7.45 7.37
CA ASP A 49 1.06 -8.35 8.15
C ASP A 49 -0.41 -8.17 7.77
N ALA A 50 -0.89 -6.92 7.65
CA ALA A 50 -2.28 -6.63 7.28
C ALA A 50 -2.60 -7.06 5.83
N VAL A 51 -1.67 -6.84 4.90
CA VAL A 51 -1.80 -7.24 3.49
C VAL A 51 -1.83 -8.76 3.37
N LEU A 52 -0.92 -9.48 4.05
CA LEU A 52 -0.88 -10.94 4.05
C LEU A 52 -2.16 -11.52 4.63
N HIS A 53 -2.61 -11.01 5.79
CA HIS A 53 -3.84 -11.47 6.43
C HIS A 53 -5.06 -11.29 5.51
N MET A 54 -5.16 -10.14 4.84
CA MET A 54 -6.24 -9.87 3.90
C MET A 54 -6.14 -10.78 2.65
N SER A 55 -4.94 -10.99 2.11
CA SER A 55 -4.72 -11.89 0.98
C SER A 55 -5.12 -13.33 1.31
N GLU A 56 -4.67 -13.86 2.45
CA GLU A 56 -4.99 -15.22 2.92
C GLU A 56 -6.48 -15.42 3.15
N LYS A 57 -7.18 -14.40 3.66
CA LYS A 57 -8.62 -14.45 3.88
C LYS A 57 -9.42 -14.68 2.60
N TYR A 58 -8.95 -14.14 1.46
CA TYR A 58 -9.67 -14.16 0.19
C TYR A 58 -9.09 -15.12 -0.85
N CYS A 59 -7.92 -15.74 -0.61
CA CYS A 59 -7.23 -16.57 -1.61
C CYS A 59 -8.00 -17.80 -2.10
N ASN A 60 -8.96 -18.31 -1.31
CA ASN A 60 -9.77 -19.47 -1.69
C ASN A 60 -11.00 -19.10 -2.53
N SER A 61 -11.47 -17.86 -2.46
CA SER A 61 -12.69 -17.39 -3.14
C SER A 61 -12.39 -16.46 -4.32
N SER A 62 -11.26 -15.78 -4.28
CA SER A 62 -10.85 -14.75 -5.24
C SER A 62 -9.37 -14.85 -5.57
N ASN A 63 -9.00 -14.31 -6.74
CA ASN A 63 -7.63 -14.29 -7.22
C ASN A 63 -7.04 -12.88 -7.01
N LEU A 64 -5.92 -12.80 -6.27
CA LEU A 64 -5.23 -11.54 -6.03
C LEU A 64 -4.42 -11.15 -7.26
N VAL A 65 -4.83 -10.10 -7.97
CA VAL A 65 -4.16 -9.68 -9.22
C VAL A 65 -3.07 -8.64 -9.02
N GLY A 66 -3.03 -7.97 -7.86
CA GLY A 66 -2.00 -6.98 -7.58
C GLY A 66 -2.12 -6.29 -6.24
N ILE A 67 -1.01 -5.67 -5.83
CA ILE A 67 -0.89 -4.87 -4.60
C ILE A 67 -0.34 -3.49 -5.00
N GLY A 68 -1.08 -2.44 -4.68
CA GLY A 68 -0.70 -1.04 -4.90
C GLY A 68 -0.54 -0.30 -3.58
N ILE A 69 0.47 0.56 -3.47
CA ILE A 69 0.83 1.25 -2.23
C ILE A 69 1.10 2.72 -2.53
N GLY A 70 0.25 3.60 -1.98
CA GLY A 70 0.45 5.04 -1.94
C GLY A 70 1.33 5.42 -0.76
N VAL A 71 2.42 6.15 -1.02
CA VAL A 71 3.38 6.60 0.00
C VAL A 71 3.62 8.11 -0.12
N PRO A 72 3.65 8.87 0.99
CA PRO A 72 3.90 10.30 0.98
C PRO A 72 5.36 10.59 0.68
N GLY A 73 5.58 11.55 -0.20
CA GLY A 73 6.91 12.07 -0.51
C GLY A 73 7.36 11.81 -1.94
N ILE A 74 8.65 12.01 -2.17
CA ILE A 74 9.30 11.89 -3.47
C ILE A 74 9.80 10.46 -3.64
N ILE A 75 9.28 9.78 -4.65
CA ILE A 75 9.61 8.38 -4.95
C ILE A 75 10.45 8.34 -6.22
N ASP A 76 11.60 7.67 -6.13
CA ASP A 76 12.33 7.21 -7.29
C ASP A 76 11.64 5.97 -7.85
N MET A 77 10.89 6.14 -8.94
CA MET A 77 10.04 5.08 -9.49
C MET A 77 10.84 3.94 -10.12
N GLU A 78 12.06 4.22 -10.57
CA GLU A 78 12.98 3.22 -11.14
C GLU A 78 13.46 2.27 -10.03
N THR A 79 13.99 2.84 -8.94
CA THR A 79 14.56 2.03 -7.85
C THR A 79 13.53 1.61 -6.79
N GLY A 80 12.35 2.25 -6.76
CA GLY A 80 11.34 2.07 -5.71
C GLY A 80 11.77 2.65 -4.36
N MET A 81 12.63 3.66 -4.38
CA MET A 81 13.18 4.29 -3.16
C MET A 81 12.39 5.56 -2.82
N VAL A 82 12.06 5.74 -1.54
CA VAL A 82 11.59 7.03 -1.05
C VAL A 82 12.80 7.90 -0.81
N ARG A 83 12.94 8.98 -1.58
CA ARG A 83 14.04 9.94 -1.47
C ARG A 83 13.82 10.87 -0.27
N GLU A 84 12.59 11.31 -0.10
CA GLU A 84 12.19 12.20 0.98
C GLU A 84 10.72 11.97 1.31
N SER A 85 10.36 12.03 2.60
CA SER A 85 8.98 11.98 3.04
C SER A 85 8.74 13.02 4.14
N PRO A 86 7.76 13.93 3.99
CA PRO A 86 7.53 14.99 4.97
C PRO A 86 6.93 14.46 6.28
N ASN A 87 6.19 13.35 6.20
CA ASN A 87 5.35 12.85 7.29
C ASN A 87 5.84 11.52 7.87
N LEU A 88 6.91 10.93 7.32
CA LEU A 88 7.46 9.65 7.74
C LEU A 88 8.93 9.79 8.16
N PRO A 89 9.24 9.91 9.46
CA PRO A 89 10.61 10.09 9.93
C PRO A 89 11.46 8.85 9.66
N GLY A 90 12.67 9.06 9.13
CA GLY A 90 13.61 7.99 8.80
C GLY A 90 13.37 7.31 7.44
N TRP A 91 12.50 7.87 6.59
CA TRP A 91 12.20 7.31 5.26
C TRP A 91 13.01 7.92 4.12
N SER A 92 13.89 8.88 4.40
CA SER A 92 14.83 9.42 3.40
C SER A 92 15.80 8.34 2.91
N ASP A 93 15.99 8.30 1.58
CA ASP A 93 16.75 7.28 0.85
C ASP A 93 16.48 5.84 1.35
N TYR A 94 15.21 5.51 1.58
CA TYR A 94 14.79 4.19 2.07
C TYR A 94 14.23 3.32 0.93
N PRO A 95 14.78 2.12 0.67
CA PRO A 95 14.36 1.24 -0.43
C PRO A 95 13.03 0.52 -0.12
N VAL A 96 11.96 1.30 0.04
CA VAL A 96 10.63 0.87 0.46
C VAL A 96 10.11 -0.30 -0.36
N ARG A 97 10.24 -0.26 -1.70
CA ARG A 97 9.73 -1.34 -2.55
C ARG A 97 10.38 -2.66 -2.19
N ALA A 98 11.72 -2.70 -2.18
CA ALA A 98 12.47 -3.93 -1.89
C ALA A 98 12.16 -4.49 -0.49
N GLU A 99 12.02 -3.60 0.50
CA GLU A 99 11.69 -3.98 1.88
C GLU A 99 10.30 -4.60 1.99
N ILE A 100 9.32 -4.09 1.25
CA ILE A 100 7.95 -4.62 1.22
C ILE A 100 7.91 -5.93 0.44
N GLU A 101 8.49 -5.96 -0.77
CA GLU A 101 8.50 -7.15 -1.62
C GLU A 101 9.21 -8.32 -0.93
N SER A 102 10.28 -8.06 -0.17
CA SER A 102 10.97 -9.08 0.61
C SER A 102 10.11 -9.68 1.72
N ARG A 103 9.17 -8.91 2.31
CA ARG A 103 8.29 -9.38 3.39
C ARG A 103 7.04 -10.07 2.83
N LEU A 104 6.50 -9.57 1.72
CA LEU A 104 5.32 -10.13 1.08
C LEU A 104 5.63 -11.32 0.17
N GLY A 105 6.88 -11.46 -0.28
CA GLY A 105 7.27 -12.50 -1.25
C GLY A 105 6.67 -12.29 -2.65
N THR A 106 6.14 -11.10 -2.95
CA THR A 106 5.52 -10.75 -4.23
C THR A 106 5.83 -9.30 -4.60
N ARG A 107 5.64 -8.96 -5.87
CA ARG A 107 5.86 -7.61 -6.38
C ARG A 107 4.77 -6.65 -5.93
N VAL A 108 5.15 -5.39 -5.74
CA VAL A 108 4.20 -4.31 -5.41
C VAL A 108 4.40 -3.11 -6.33
N LEU A 109 3.31 -2.40 -6.60
CA LEU A 109 3.36 -1.09 -7.24
C LEU A 109 3.40 -0.02 -6.17
N LEU A 110 4.47 0.79 -6.18
CA LEU A 110 4.55 2.00 -5.37
C LEU A 110 4.12 3.19 -6.21
N GLU A 111 3.42 4.13 -5.58
CA GLU A 111 3.09 5.43 -6.16
C GLU A 111 3.06 6.50 -5.05
N ASN A 112 3.22 7.76 -5.42
CA ASN A 112 2.98 8.86 -4.51
C ASN A 112 1.49 8.88 -4.11
N ASP A 113 1.20 9.16 -2.83
CA ASP A 113 -0.16 9.19 -2.29
C ASP A 113 -1.12 10.14 -3.04
N ALA A 114 -0.67 11.34 -3.41
CA ALA A 114 -1.48 12.28 -4.18
C ALA A 114 -1.74 11.80 -5.62
N ASN A 115 -0.75 11.18 -6.26
CA ASN A 115 -0.92 10.58 -7.59
C ASN A 115 -1.89 9.39 -7.52
N ALA A 116 -1.76 8.52 -6.51
CA ALA A 116 -2.65 7.39 -6.30
C ALA A 116 -4.10 7.85 -6.08
N ALA A 117 -4.29 8.91 -5.29
CA ALA A 117 -5.60 9.54 -5.13
C ALA A 117 -6.15 10.06 -6.47
N ALA A 118 -5.34 10.75 -7.28
CA ALA A 118 -5.75 11.24 -8.58
C ALA A 118 -6.10 10.10 -9.56
N PHE A 119 -5.36 8.98 -9.54
CA PHE A 119 -5.70 7.79 -10.33
C PHE A 119 -7.04 7.18 -9.89
N GLY A 120 -7.28 7.09 -8.58
CA GLY A 120 -8.56 6.62 -8.03
C GLY A 120 -9.73 7.50 -8.47
N GLU A 121 -9.60 8.82 -8.36
CA GLU A 121 -10.63 9.78 -8.81
C GLU A 121 -10.86 9.71 -10.32
N LYS A 122 -9.79 9.61 -11.12
CA LYS A 122 -9.92 9.45 -12.58
C LYS A 122 -10.64 8.15 -12.96
N TRP A 123 -10.41 7.07 -12.20
CA TRP A 123 -10.98 5.76 -12.49
C TRP A 123 -12.45 5.64 -12.02
N LEU A 124 -12.74 6.01 -10.78
CA LEU A 124 -14.04 5.78 -10.12
C LEU A 124 -14.87 7.06 -9.92
N GLY A 125 -14.19 8.21 -9.79
CA GLY A 125 -14.80 9.51 -9.49
C GLY A 125 -15.29 10.28 -10.72
N GLY A 126 -14.90 9.88 -11.93
CA GLY A 126 -15.41 10.43 -13.19
C GLY A 126 -16.85 10.02 -13.49
N ARG A 127 -17.81 10.62 -12.77
CA ARG A 127 -19.22 10.73 -13.17
C ARG A 127 -19.61 12.19 -13.31
#